data_AF-A0A7V9N4K3-F1
#
_entry.id   AF-A0A7V9N4K3-F1
#
_cell.length_a   1.000
_cell.length_b   1.000
_cell.length_c   1.000
_cell.angle_alpha   90.00
_cell.angle_beta   90.00
_cell.angle_gamma   90.00
#
_symmetry.space_group_name_H-M   'P 1'
#
loop_
_entity.id
_entity.type
_entity.pdbx_description
1 polymer ?
#
loop_
_entity_poly.entity_id
_entity_poly.type
_entity_poly.pdbx_seq_one_letter_code
_entity_poly.pdbx_strand_id
1 'polypeptide(L)'
;MDLVPADTRVFLFHSPNAAHDTSGAMDPVNQWLSKDRAQSPYANLSVRDITLTPDGSGGVYTIVVCTLGRANDATVEPDAE
;
A
#
# COMPACT_ATOMS: atom_id res chain seq x y z
N MET A 1 -11.01 14.78 1.75
CA MET A 1 -10.97 13.75 2.79
C MET A 1 -9.53 13.67 3.25
N ASP A 2 -9.23 14.35 4.36
CA ASP A 2 -7.86 14.55 4.84
C ASP A 2 -7.42 13.32 5.65
N LEU A 3 -6.31 12.72 5.27
CA LEU A 3 -5.77 11.54 5.92
C LEU A 3 -4.98 12.00 7.14
N VAL A 4 -5.29 11.49 8.34
CA VAL A 4 -4.50 11.82 9.52
C VAL A 4 -3.07 11.33 9.27
N PRO A 5 -2.04 12.20 9.31
CA PRO A 5 -0.67 11.86 8.92
C PRO A 5 -0.05 10.69 9.72
N ALA A 6 -0.62 10.32 10.87
CA ALA A 6 -0.23 9.14 11.63
C ALA A 6 -0.59 7.79 10.95
N ASP A 7 -1.60 7.79 10.07
CA ASP A 7 -2.16 6.60 9.42
C ASP A 7 -1.60 6.33 8.02
N THR A 8 -0.77 7.22 7.49
CA THR A 8 -0.10 7.01 6.21
C THR A 8 1.16 6.15 6.40
N ARG A 9 1.29 5.11 5.59
CA ARG A 9 2.45 4.21 5.54
C ARG A 9 2.97 4.18 4.11
N VAL A 10 4.29 4.31 3.95
CA VAL A 10 4.96 4.25 2.65
C VAL A 10 5.83 3.01 2.63
N PHE A 11 5.68 2.19 1.59
CA PHE A 11 6.50 1.00 1.35
C PHE A 11 7.34 1.23 0.10
N LEU A 12 8.62 0.92 0.18
CA LEU A 12 9.57 1.03 -0.93
C LEU A 12 10.02 -0.37 -1.32
N PHE A 13 9.89 -0.67 -2.61
CA PHE A 13 10.41 -1.88 -3.25
C PHE A 13 11.45 -1.46 -4.28
N HIS A 14 12.49 -2.27 -4.43
CA HIS A 14 13.51 -2.04 -5.44
C HIS A 14 13.69 -3.31 -6.27
N SER A 15 13.46 -3.20 -7.58
CA SER A 15 13.69 -4.24 -8.55
C SER A 15 14.90 -3.87 -9.41
N PRO A 16 16.11 -4.36 -9.08
CA PRO A 16 17.35 -3.92 -9.73
C PRO A 16 17.49 -4.35 -11.20
N ASN A 17 16.69 -5.31 -11.66
CA ASN A 17 16.76 -5.86 -13.02
C ASN A 17 15.50 -5.58 -13.86
N ALA A 18 14.69 -4.59 -13.47
CA ALA A 18 13.41 -4.30 -14.13
C ALA A 18 13.48 -3.29 -15.28
N ALA A 19 14.68 -2.88 -15.74
CA ALA A 19 14.86 -1.87 -16.79
C ALA A 19 14.07 -2.17 -18.08
N HIS A 20 14.01 -3.45 -18.43
CA HIS A 20 13.43 -3.91 -19.69
C HIS A 20 12.02 -4.48 -19.52
N ASP A 21 11.58 -4.69 -18.28
CA ASP A 21 10.28 -5.26 -17.96
C ASP A 21 9.69 -4.59 -16.71
N THR A 22 8.89 -3.55 -16.93
CA THR A 22 8.19 -2.82 -15.88
C THR A 22 7.23 -3.74 -15.11
N SER A 23 6.78 -4.85 -15.70
CA SER A 23 5.94 -5.85 -15.02
C SER A 23 6.69 -6.54 -13.88
N GLY A 24 7.98 -6.83 -14.05
CA GLY A 24 8.88 -7.33 -13.01
C GLY A 24 9.16 -6.34 -11.87
N ALA A 25 8.93 -5.03 -12.08
CA ALA A 25 8.96 -4.05 -10.99
C ALA A 25 7.76 -4.18 -10.05
N MET A 26 6.63 -4.70 -10.56
CA MET A 26 5.39 -4.89 -9.81
C MET A 26 5.29 -6.28 -9.18
N ASP A 27 6.06 -7.27 -9.62
CA ASP A 27 6.08 -8.62 -9.02
C ASP A 27 6.26 -8.63 -7.49
N PRO A 28 7.28 -7.95 -6.90
CA PRO A 28 7.42 -7.91 -5.44
C PRO A 28 6.27 -7.19 -4.74
N VAL A 29 5.65 -6.20 -5.42
CA VAL A 29 4.48 -5.48 -4.91
C VAL A 29 3.25 -6.38 -4.93
N ASN A 30 3.03 -7.12 -6.03
CA ASN A 30 1.93 -8.07 -6.18
C ASN A 30 2.05 -9.21 -5.17
N GLN A 31 3.26 -9.74 -4.97
CA GLN A 31 3.52 -10.74 -3.95
C GLN A 31 3.22 -10.19 -2.55
N TRP A 32 3.59 -8.94 -2.28
CA TRP A 32 3.28 -8.27 -1.02
C TRP A 32 1.78 -8.03 -0.84
N LEU A 33 1.06 -7.61 -1.89
CA LEU A 33 -0.40 -7.40 -1.92
C LEU A 33 -1.19 -8.70 -1.76
N SER A 34 -0.66 -9.81 -2.25
CA SER A 34 -1.31 -11.12 -2.20
C SER A 34 -1.25 -11.77 -0.81
N LYS A 35 -0.43 -11.24 0.10
CA LYS A 35 -0.39 -11.74 1.48
C LYS A 35 -1.69 -11.38 2.19
N ASP A 36 -2.34 -12.37 2.78
CA ASP A 36 -3.44 -12.10 3.70
C ASP A 36 -2.92 -11.27 4.89
N ARG A 37 -3.60 -10.16 5.15
CA ARG A 37 -3.26 -9.22 6.22
C ARG A 37 -4.30 -9.22 7.33
N ALA A 38 -5.28 -10.12 7.30
CA ALA A 38 -6.39 -10.12 8.26
C ALA A 38 -5.90 -10.29 9.70
N GLN A 39 -4.76 -10.98 9.90
CA GLN A 39 -4.11 -11.16 11.21
C GLN A 39 -2.92 -10.20 11.45
N SER A 40 -2.67 -9.25 10.55
CA SER A 40 -1.60 -8.27 10.66
C SER A 40 -2.09 -7.00 11.36
N PRO A 41 -1.21 -6.21 12.02
CA PRO A 41 -1.55 -4.84 12.46
C PRO A 41 -1.99 -3.90 11.33
N TYR A 42 -1.95 -4.35 10.08
CA TYR A 42 -2.32 -3.63 8.88
C TYR A 42 -3.54 -4.24 8.16
N ALA A 43 -4.43 -4.90 8.88
CA ALA A 43 -5.60 -5.59 8.31
C ALA A 43 -6.53 -4.67 7.49
N ASN A 44 -6.59 -3.39 7.85
CA ASN A 44 -7.39 -2.33 7.25
C ASN A 44 -6.58 -1.41 6.30
N LEU A 45 -5.42 -1.87 5.86
CA LEU A 45 -4.53 -1.09 5.01
C LEU A 45 -5.07 -0.99 3.58
N SER A 46 -5.38 0.24 3.15
CA SER A 46 -5.83 0.54 1.79
C SER A 46 -4.73 1.23 1.00
N VAL A 47 -4.49 0.77 -0.23
CA VAL A 47 -3.55 1.43 -1.16
C VAL A 47 -4.17 2.73 -1.65
N ARG A 48 -3.42 3.83 -1.55
CA ARG A 48 -3.81 5.15 -2.07
C ARG A 48 -3.12 5.46 -3.39
N ASP A 49 -1.83 5.18 -3.47
CA ASP A 49 -1.03 5.50 -4.63
C ASP A 49 0.07 4.45 -4.83
N ILE A 50 0.42 4.21 -6.09
CA ILE A 50 1.59 3.42 -6.48
C ILE A 50 2.35 4.23 -7.53
N THR A 51 3.59 4.59 -7.20
CA THR A 51 4.48 5.33 -8.09
C THR A 51 5.70 4.47 -8.45
N LEU A 52 6.04 4.42 -9.74
CA LEU A 52 7.23 3.74 -10.24
C LEU A 52 8.26 4.78 -10.69
N THR A 53 9.50 4.66 -10.22
CA THR A 53 10.60 5.57 -10.54
C THR A 53 11.81 4.76 -10.99
N PRO A 54 12.38 5.01 -12.19
CA PRO A 54 13.62 4.35 -12.60
C PRO A 54 14.78 4.75 -11.68
N ASP A 55 15.67 3.82 -11.35
CA ASP A 55 16.83 4.10 -10.47
C ASP A 55 18.01 4.77 -11.22
N GLY A 56 17.99 4.73 -12.55
CA GLY A 56 19.06 5.24 -13.42
C GLY A 56 20.15 4.23 -13.78
N SER A 57 20.14 3.03 -13.20
CA SER A 57 21.12 1.95 -13.46
C SER A 57 20.48 0.71 -14.12
N GLY A 58 19.18 0.76 -14.39
CA GLY A 58 18.42 -0.34 -14.99
C GLY A 58 17.52 -1.10 -14.01
N GLY A 59 17.32 -0.56 -12.82
CA GLY A 59 16.31 -0.93 -11.87
C GLY A 59 15.15 0.06 -11.81
N VAL A 60 14.14 -0.32 -11.02
CA VAL A 60 12.96 0.49 -10.74
C VAL A 60 12.67 0.46 -9.26
N TYR A 61 12.45 1.64 -8.68
CA TYR A 61 11.86 1.82 -7.37
C TYR A 61 10.34 1.87 -7.50
N THR A 62 9.66 1.04 -6.73
CA THR A 62 8.19 1.09 -6.61
C THR A 62 7.83 1.59 -5.22
N ILE A 63 7.16 2.74 -5.16
CA ILE A 63 6.69 3.38 -3.94
C ILE A 63 5.20 3.11 -3.83
N VAL A 64 4.78 2.49 -2.73
CA VAL A 64 3.37 2.23 -2.43
C VAL A 64 2.98 3.06 -1.24
N VAL A 65 2.06 4.00 -1.44
CA VAL A 65 1.48 4.81 -0.38
C VAL A 65 0.18 4.16 0.07
N CYS A 66 0.11 3.87 1.35
CA CYS A 66 -1.02 3.21 1.97
C CYS A 66 -1.56 4.04 3.12
N THR A 67 -2.83 3.84 3.42
CA THR A 67 -3.49 4.44 4.57
C THR A 67 -4.19 3.36 5.36
N LEU A 68 -4.03 3.39 6.68
CA LEU A 68 -4.90 2.62 7.55
C LEU A 68 -6.27 3.27 7.49
N GLY A 69 -7.23 2.59 6.89
CA GLY A 69 -8.62 3.03 6.97
C GLY A 69 -9.00 2.92 8.42
N ARG A 70 -9.29 4.04 9.12
CA ARG A 70 -9.83 3.97 10.48
C ARG A 70 -10.87 2.85 10.50
N ALA A 71 -10.71 1.88 11.41
CA ALA A 71 -11.82 1.01 11.74
C ALA A 71 -12.92 1.98 12.15
N ASN A 72 -13.87 2.22 11.25
CA ASN A 72 -15.11 2.87 11.62
C ASN A 72 -15.75 1.81 12.51
N ASP A 73 -15.38 1.81 13.79
CA ASP A 73 -16.32 1.52 14.85
C ASP A 73 -17.36 2.65 14.78
N ALA A 74 -18.13 2.63 13.69
CA ALA A 74 -19.46 3.17 13.72
C ALA A 74 -20.18 2.20 14.64
N THR A 75 -20.07 2.48 15.94
CA THR A 75 -21.12 2.13 16.88
C THR A 75 -22.40 2.60 16.19
N VAL A 76 -23.09 1.66 15.55
CA VAL A 76 -24.47 1.82 15.16
C VAL A 76 -25.21 1.92 16.48
N GLU A 77 -25.29 3.12 17.02
CA GLU A 77 -26.27 3.44 18.05
C GLU A 77 -27.62 3.04 17.44
N PRO A 78 -28.37 2.09 18.04
CA PRO A 78 -29.72 1.85 17.60
C PRO A 78 -30.51 3.12 17.93
N ASP A 79 -30.81 3.91 16.91
CA ASP A 79 -31.78 4.99 17.00
C ASP A 79 -33.11 4.34 17.38
N ALA A 80 -33.41 4.41 18.66
CA ALA A 80 -34.67 4.02 19.24
C ALA A 80 -35.46 5.31 19.49
N GLU A 81 -36.37 5.65 18.59
CA GLU A 81 -37.69 6.19 18.94
C GLU A 81 -38.71 6.01 17.82
#